data_AF-A0A1V6HBJ1-F1
#
_entry.id   AF-A0A1V6HBJ1-F1
#
_cell.length_a   1.000
_cell.length_b   1.000
_cell.length_c   1.000
_cell.angle_alpha   90.00
_cell.angle_beta   90.00
_cell.angle_gamma   90.00
#
_symmetry.space_group_name_H-M   'P 1'
#
loop_
_entity.id
_entity.type
_entity.pdbx_description
1 polymer ?
#
loop_
_entity_poly.entity_id
_entity_poly.type
_entity_poly.pdbx_seq_one_letter_code
_entity_poly.pdbx_strand_id
1 'polypeptide(L)'
;MAPGSHASALAALAWTTPLPFLLAVALGLGPLVRRLRAGDRLARLLVLWIGVVLARLHLPGAVNFDGVRHFLELFPPLAAVGGLGLAAAARFARARVPSARRGRVLAAAVVAVPLLAQAVALAAAHPFGTTYWNELVGGLGGAQARGLPQAGDYWGASYRQGLAWLSAHAEPGSALAVPIAEHAVRLVAPVRLRADIDLLPLTSPARPGIPPPLLDRLFALAAARPVYVMTVRRDDWDNALTRFCRDRLVPVAEWRRQGGTVLAIYRLPPAGGR
;
A
#
# COMPACT_ATOMS: atom_id res chain seq x y z
N MET A 1 -18.03 4.40 -10.99
CA MET A 1 -17.43 4.57 -9.64
C MET A 1 -18.34 5.51 -8.87
N ALA A 2 -18.84 5.08 -7.71
CA ALA A 2 -19.70 5.93 -6.90
C ALA A 2 -18.88 7.12 -6.33
N PRO A 3 -19.39 8.37 -6.38
CA PRO A 3 -18.79 9.49 -5.68
C PRO A 3 -18.82 9.21 -4.17
N GLY A 4 -17.66 9.12 -3.51
CA GLY A 4 -17.58 8.98 -2.05
C GLY A 4 -16.75 7.80 -1.52
N SER A 5 -16.22 6.91 -2.37
CA SER A 5 -15.49 5.71 -1.92
C SER A 5 -13.98 5.91 -1.69
N HIS A 6 -13.51 7.13 -1.45
CA HIS A 6 -12.10 7.43 -1.26
C HIS A 6 -11.85 8.11 0.07
N ALA A 7 -10.85 7.64 0.81
CA ALA A 7 -10.34 8.38 1.95
C ALA A 7 -9.93 9.78 1.49
N SER A 8 -10.26 10.81 2.27
CA SER A 8 -9.75 12.17 1.99
C SER A 8 -8.22 12.13 1.92
N ALA A 9 -7.59 13.00 1.13
CA ALA A 9 -6.13 13.03 1.02
C ALA A 9 -5.45 13.15 2.39
N LEU A 10 -6.06 13.91 3.31
CA LEU A 10 -5.60 14.04 4.70
C LEU A 10 -5.72 12.73 5.48
N ALA A 11 -6.82 11.99 5.32
CA ALA A 11 -6.98 10.68 5.97
C ALA A 11 -5.96 9.67 5.42
N ALA A 12 -5.75 9.64 4.09
CA ALA A 12 -4.72 8.81 3.49
C ALA A 12 -3.32 9.16 4.03
N LEU A 13 -2.97 10.45 4.09
CA LEU A 13 -1.71 10.89 4.70
C LEU A 13 -1.61 10.45 6.17
N ALA A 14 -2.68 10.61 6.95
CA ALA A 14 -2.70 10.28 8.36
C ALA A 14 -2.61 8.77 8.64
N TRP A 15 -3.05 7.91 7.72
CA TRP A 15 -3.11 6.46 7.91
C TRP A 15 -1.96 5.68 7.27
N THR A 16 -1.35 6.22 6.21
CA THR A 16 -0.25 5.54 5.50
C THR A 16 1.09 6.24 5.69
N THR A 17 1.20 7.13 6.69
CA THR A 17 2.47 7.76 7.08
C THR A 17 2.84 7.32 8.49
N PRO A 18 4.11 6.93 8.75
CA PRO A 18 4.51 6.54 10.09
C PRO A 18 4.29 7.66 11.11
N LEU A 19 3.79 7.29 12.30
CA LEU A 19 3.41 8.26 13.34
C LEU A 19 4.57 9.14 13.82
N PRO A 20 5.82 8.65 13.95
CA PRO A 20 6.94 9.49 14.33
C PRO A 20 7.24 10.61 13.32
N PHE A 21 7.02 10.35 12.02
CA PHE A 21 7.12 11.40 10.99
C PHE A 21 6.02 12.45 11.15
N LEU A 22 4.77 12.03 11.36
CA LEU A 22 3.66 12.96 11.59
C LEU A 22 3.88 13.81 12.85
N LEU A 23 4.40 13.21 13.92
CA LEU A 23 4.78 13.93 15.14
C LEU A 23 5.91 14.93 14.87
N ALA A 24 6.95 14.53 14.14
CA ALA A 24 8.02 15.44 13.74
C ALA A 24 7.49 16.65 12.97
N VAL A 25 6.58 16.43 12.01
CA VAL A 25 5.91 17.50 11.26
C VAL A 25 5.12 18.41 12.19
N ALA A 26 4.32 17.84 13.10
CA ALA A 26 3.53 18.61 14.06
C ALA A 26 4.41 19.51 14.95
N LEU A 27 5.52 18.98 15.46
CA LEU A 27 6.53 19.74 16.21
C LEU A 27 7.20 20.85 15.38
N GLY A 28 7.25 20.67 14.06
CA GLY A 28 7.81 21.62 13.10
C GLY A 28 6.93 22.83 12.81
N LEU A 29 5.62 22.77 13.09
CA LEU A 29 4.67 23.85 12.79
C LEU A 29 5.01 25.14 13.55
N GLY A 30 5.37 25.05 14.84
CA GLY A 30 5.74 26.20 15.65
C GLY A 30 6.99 26.93 15.12
N PRO A 31 8.13 26.23 14.92
CA PRO A 31 9.31 26.79 14.26
C PRO A 31 9.03 27.34 12.86
N LEU A 32 8.21 26.66 12.06
CA LEU A 32 7.81 27.12 10.72
C LEU A 32 7.08 28.47 10.79
N VAL A 33 6.09 28.61 11.67
CA VAL A 33 5.35 29.88 11.87
C VAL A 33 6.29 31.00 12.31
N ARG A 34 7.25 30.72 13.21
CA ARG A 34 8.24 31.73 13.64
C ARG A 34 9.11 32.20 12.48
N ARG A 35 9.60 31.27 11.65
CA ARG A 35 10.41 31.62 10.46
C ARG A 35 9.59 32.38 9.41
N LEU A 36 8.33 31.99 9.22
CA LEU A 36 7.42 32.69 8.32
C LEU A 36 7.20 34.15 8.75
N ARG A 37 6.94 34.38 10.05
CA ARG A 37 6.81 35.73 10.62
C ARG A 37 8.10 36.55 10.52
N ALA A 38 9.26 35.90 10.55
CA ALA A 38 10.55 36.53 10.34
C ALA A 38 10.89 36.78 8.86
N GLY A 39 9.98 36.51 7.92
CA GLY A 39 10.19 36.76 6.50
C GLY A 39 11.12 35.78 5.80
N ASP A 40 11.36 34.60 6.38
CA ASP A 40 12.22 33.56 5.82
C ASP A 40 11.68 33.03 4.47
N ARG A 41 12.53 33.09 3.44
CA ARG A 41 12.16 32.69 2.06
C ARG A 41 11.84 31.20 1.95
N LEU A 42 12.57 30.34 2.66
CA LEU A 42 12.35 28.90 2.63
C LEU A 42 11.03 28.55 3.34
N ALA A 43 10.75 29.17 4.49
CA ALA A 43 9.48 28.97 5.20
C ALA A 43 8.27 29.36 4.33
N ARG A 44 8.37 30.48 3.60
CA ARG A 44 7.36 30.87 2.60
C ARG A 44 7.20 29.81 1.51
N LEU A 45 8.30 29.34 0.93
CA LEU A 45 8.27 28.28 -0.09
C LEU A 45 7.60 27.00 0.44
N LEU A 46 7.96 26.54 1.64
CA LEU A 46 7.39 25.33 2.23
C LEU A 46 5.87 25.46 2.44
N VAL A 47 5.41 26.60 2.97
CA VAL A 47 3.98 26.85 3.17
C VAL A 47 3.25 26.97 1.84
N LEU A 48 3.83 27.66 0.84
CA LEU A 48 3.24 27.77 -0.49
C LEU A 48 3.18 26.40 -1.19
N TRP A 49 4.22 25.59 -1.10
CA TRP A 49 4.24 24.24 -1.67
C TRP A 49 3.15 23.37 -1.05
N ILE A 50 3.13 23.27 0.28
CA ILE A 50 2.09 22.50 1.00
C ILE A 50 0.71 23.04 0.64
N GLY A 51 0.53 24.36 0.66
CA GLY A 51 -0.74 25.02 0.34
C GLY A 51 -1.23 24.74 -1.07
N VAL A 52 -0.37 24.84 -2.09
CA VAL A 52 -0.71 24.59 -3.50
C VAL A 52 -1.10 23.13 -3.70
N VAL A 53 -0.34 22.18 -3.14
CA VAL A 53 -0.66 20.76 -3.28
C VAL A 53 -1.97 20.42 -2.57
N LEU A 54 -2.18 20.89 -1.34
CA LEU A 54 -3.44 20.67 -0.63
C LEU A 54 -4.62 21.34 -1.35
N ALA A 55 -4.47 22.58 -1.81
CA ALA A 55 -5.50 23.27 -2.57
C ALA A 55 -5.89 22.47 -3.83
N ARG A 56 -4.90 21.97 -4.59
CA ARG A 56 -5.13 21.13 -5.77
C ARG A 56 -5.93 19.86 -5.43
N LEU A 57 -5.64 19.22 -4.30
CA LEU A 57 -6.36 18.01 -3.86
C LEU A 57 -7.80 18.27 -3.42
N HIS A 58 -8.14 19.53 -3.13
CA HIS A 58 -9.47 19.97 -2.72
C HIS A 58 -10.22 20.72 -3.83
N LEU A 59 -9.65 20.85 -5.03
CA LEU A 59 -10.36 21.46 -6.16
C LEU A 59 -11.56 20.60 -6.58
N PRO A 60 -12.70 21.21 -6.95
CA PRO A 60 -13.82 20.48 -7.51
C PRO A 60 -13.39 19.64 -8.72
N GLY A 61 -13.76 18.36 -8.73
CA GLY A 61 -13.38 17.42 -9.78
C GLY A 61 -11.98 16.78 -9.61
N ALA A 62 -11.21 17.15 -8.59
CA ALA A 62 -9.98 16.44 -8.25
C ALA A 62 -10.31 15.00 -7.82
N VAL A 63 -9.74 14.01 -8.52
CA VAL A 63 -9.95 12.60 -8.23
C VAL A 63 -8.73 12.02 -7.53
N ASN A 64 -8.89 11.62 -6.28
CA ASN A 64 -7.90 10.78 -5.61
C ASN A 64 -8.39 9.34 -5.54
N PHE A 65 -8.00 8.53 -6.52
CA PHE A 65 -8.43 7.13 -6.61
C PHE A 65 -7.40 6.12 -6.06
N ASP A 66 -6.26 6.59 -5.51
CA ASP A 66 -5.09 5.71 -5.29
C ASP A 66 -4.13 6.14 -4.16
N GLY A 67 -4.68 6.91 -3.21
CA GLY A 67 -4.05 7.16 -1.92
C GLY A 67 -2.93 8.19 -2.03
N VAL A 68 -1.89 8.03 -1.22
CA VAL A 68 -0.79 9.02 -1.13
C VAL A 68 0.01 9.22 -2.41
N ARG A 69 -0.14 8.34 -3.40
CA ARG A 69 0.61 8.40 -4.66
C ARG A 69 0.29 9.61 -5.53
N HIS A 70 -0.92 10.15 -5.43
CA HIS A 70 -1.31 11.37 -6.14
C HIS A 70 -0.79 12.66 -5.50
N PHE A 71 -0.09 12.55 -4.37
CA PHE A 71 0.46 13.68 -3.64
C PHE A 71 1.77 13.34 -2.92
N LEU A 72 2.60 12.50 -3.53
CA LEU A 72 3.94 12.20 -3.00
C LEU A 72 4.82 13.45 -2.90
N GLU A 73 4.58 14.45 -3.75
CA GLU A 73 5.21 15.76 -3.70
C GLU A 73 4.89 16.56 -2.43
N LEU A 74 3.95 16.11 -1.59
CA LEU A 74 3.71 16.69 -0.27
C LEU A 74 4.79 16.24 0.74
N PHE A 75 5.41 15.08 0.56
CA PHE A 75 6.37 14.53 1.52
C PHE A 75 7.68 15.32 1.61
N PRO A 76 8.28 15.85 0.52
CA PRO A 76 9.48 16.68 0.63
C PRO A 76 9.32 17.92 1.51
N PRO A 77 8.31 18.80 1.33
CA PRO A 77 8.15 19.94 2.22
C PRO A 77 7.74 19.51 3.64
N LEU A 78 6.94 18.45 3.81
CA LEU A 78 6.65 17.91 5.13
C LEU A 78 7.91 17.38 5.84
N ALA A 79 8.81 16.70 5.14
CA ALA A 79 10.07 16.24 5.71
C ALA A 79 10.96 17.41 6.16
N ALA A 80 10.99 18.51 5.40
CA ALA A 80 11.69 19.73 5.80
C ALA A 80 11.08 20.34 7.08
N VAL A 81 9.75 20.42 7.17
CA VAL A 81 9.05 20.86 8.38
C VAL A 81 9.32 19.92 9.55
N GLY A 82 9.29 18.60 9.32
CA GLY A 82 9.65 17.58 10.30
C GLY A 82 11.07 17.75 10.83
N GLY A 83 12.03 18.06 9.95
CA GLY A 83 13.40 18.40 10.33
C GLY A 83 13.49 19.62 11.24
N LEU A 84 12.70 20.67 10.97
CA LEU A 84 12.60 21.83 11.89
C LEU A 84 12.06 21.42 13.26
N GLY A 85 11.06 20.53 13.28
CA GLY A 85 10.46 20.00 14.50
C GLY A 85 11.45 19.21 15.35
N LEU A 86 12.16 18.25 14.73
CA LEU A 86 13.18 17.44 15.41
C LEU A 86 14.35 18.31 15.89
N ALA A 87 14.78 19.30 15.11
CA ALA A 87 15.84 20.23 15.53
C ALA A 87 15.41 21.11 16.71
N ALA A 88 14.15 21.54 16.76
CA ALA A 88 13.62 22.29 17.90
C ALA A 88 13.50 21.40 19.14
N ALA A 89 12.97 20.18 18.99
CA ALA A 89 12.84 19.20 20.06
C ALA A 89 14.20 18.79 20.63
N ALA A 90 15.19 18.53 19.78
CA ALA A 90 16.54 18.17 20.19
C ALA A 90 17.23 19.30 20.97
N ARG A 91 17.10 20.56 20.52
CA ARG A 91 17.62 21.73 21.25
C ARG A 91 16.95 21.89 22.62
N PHE A 92 15.62 21.75 22.66
CA PHE A 92 14.87 21.81 23.91
C PHE A 92 15.31 20.71 24.88
N ALA A 93 15.37 19.47 24.42
CA ALA A 93 15.78 18.33 25.23
C ALA A 93 17.21 18.51 25.77
N ARG A 94 18.14 18.97 24.95
CA ARG A 94 19.51 19.29 25.38
C ARG A 94 19.55 20.35 26.47
N ALA A 95 18.75 21.41 26.36
CA ALA A 95 18.72 22.51 27.33
C ALA A 95 18.15 22.09 28.70
N ARG A 96 17.37 21.00 28.76
CA ARG A 96 16.81 20.47 30.01
C ARG A 96 17.77 19.56 30.78
N VAL A 97 18.94 19.23 30.22
CA VAL A 97 19.90 18.30 30.83
C VAL A 97 21.17 19.05 31.23
N PRO A 98 21.51 19.14 32.53
CA PRO A 98 22.69 19.88 33.00
C PRO A 98 24.01 19.36 32.42
N SER A 99 24.11 18.04 32.22
CA SER A 99 25.31 17.43 31.65
C SER A 99 25.35 17.60 30.13
N ALA A 100 26.36 18.31 29.62
CA ALA A 100 26.56 18.53 28.19
C ALA A 100 26.67 17.22 27.37
N ARG A 101 27.30 16.17 27.93
CA ARG A 101 27.37 14.84 27.30
C ARG A 101 25.99 14.19 27.23
N ARG A 102 25.27 14.11 28.36
CA ARG A 102 23.93 13.49 28.41
C ARG A 102 22.93 14.25 27.54
N GLY A 103 22.99 15.59 27.54
CA GLY A 103 22.15 16.43 26.68
C GLY A 103 22.40 16.22 25.19
N ARG A 104 23.66 16.01 24.76
CA ARG A 104 24.00 15.65 23.37
C ARG A 104 23.46 14.28 22.99
N VAL A 105 23.60 13.29 23.88
CA VAL A 105 23.06 11.94 23.66
C VAL A 105 21.53 11.98 23.53
N LEU A 106 20.84 12.70 24.42
CA LEU A 106 19.39 12.84 24.35
C LEU A 106 18.94 13.55 23.07
N ALA A 107 19.60 14.63 22.69
CA ALA A 107 19.33 15.33 21.43
C ALA A 107 19.52 14.41 20.21
N ALA A 108 20.58 13.61 20.19
CA ALA A 108 20.80 12.62 19.14
C ALA A 108 19.70 11.55 19.13
N ALA A 109 19.28 11.05 20.30
CA ALA A 109 18.19 10.08 20.41
C ALA A 109 16.84 10.64 19.90
N VAL A 110 16.53 11.90 20.22
CA VAL A 110 15.31 12.58 19.73
C VAL A 110 15.24 12.62 18.20
N VAL A 111 16.39 12.66 17.52
CA VAL A 111 16.46 12.62 16.05
C VAL A 111 16.51 11.18 15.53
N ALA A 112 17.34 10.33 16.14
CA ALA A 112 17.60 8.98 15.68
C ALA A 112 16.39 8.05 15.82
N VAL A 113 15.62 8.16 16.90
CA VAL A 113 14.47 7.27 17.15
C VAL A 113 13.38 7.42 16.07
N PRO A 114 12.90 8.64 15.72
CA PRO A 114 11.97 8.80 14.62
C PRO A 114 12.51 8.29 13.28
N LEU A 115 13.79 8.52 12.97
CA LEU A 115 14.40 8.02 11.73
C LEU A 115 14.46 6.48 11.69
N LEU A 116 14.81 5.86 12.82
CA LEU A 116 14.79 4.40 12.95
C LEU A 116 13.38 3.86 12.78
N ALA A 117 12.36 4.53 13.32
CA ALA A 117 10.97 4.13 13.13
C ALA A 117 10.55 4.19 11.65
N GLN A 118 11.05 5.15 10.86
CA GLN A 118 10.84 5.15 9.40
C GLN A 118 11.48 3.93 8.73
N ALA A 119 12.70 3.56 9.13
CA ALA A 119 13.39 2.38 8.60
C ALA A 119 12.65 1.09 8.96
N VAL A 120 12.13 0.99 10.18
CA VAL A 120 11.29 -0.13 10.64
C VAL A 120 10.00 -0.20 9.82
N ALA A 121 9.33 0.93 9.58
CA ALA A 121 8.13 0.99 8.76
C ALA A 121 8.40 0.51 7.32
N LEU A 122 9.51 0.94 6.71
CA LEU A 122 9.92 0.49 5.39
C LEU A 122 10.21 -1.02 5.36
N ALA A 123 10.95 -1.53 6.35
CA ALA A 123 11.25 -2.95 6.47
C ALA A 123 9.98 -3.79 6.67
N ALA A 124 9.04 -3.30 7.49
CA ALA A 124 7.77 -3.97 7.76
C ALA A 124 6.85 -4.07 6.54
N ALA A 125 6.98 -3.15 5.58
CA ALA A 125 6.24 -3.19 4.32
C ALA A 125 7.01 -3.87 3.18
N HIS A 126 8.33 -4.01 3.27
CA HIS A 126 9.17 -4.51 2.17
C HIS A 126 8.77 -5.93 1.71
N PRO A 127 8.73 -6.23 0.40
CA PRO A 127 9.03 -5.34 -0.74
C PRO A 127 7.81 -4.56 -1.27
N PHE A 128 6.71 -4.54 -0.52
CA PHE A 128 5.41 -3.99 -0.92
C PHE A 128 5.15 -2.64 -0.24
N GLY A 129 6.00 -1.65 -0.51
CA GLY A 129 5.91 -0.33 0.15
C GLY A 129 4.53 0.34 0.01
N THR A 130 3.80 0.05 -1.06
CA THR A 130 2.43 0.52 -1.31
C THR A 130 1.39 -0.04 -0.33
N THR A 131 1.72 -1.10 0.43
CA THR A 131 0.80 -1.74 1.37
C THR A 131 1.04 -1.30 2.82
N TYR A 132 1.86 -0.27 3.05
CA TYR A 132 2.11 0.23 4.40
C TYR A 132 0.88 0.96 4.97
N TRP A 133 0.46 0.52 6.15
CA TRP A 133 -0.51 1.23 7.00
C TRP A 133 0.07 1.37 8.39
N ASN A 134 -0.19 2.50 9.04
CA ASN A 134 0.36 2.76 10.36
C ASN A 134 -0.48 2.13 11.48
N GLU A 135 -0.02 2.34 12.71
CA GLU A 135 -0.54 1.73 13.92
C GLU A 135 -1.94 2.24 14.29
N LEU A 136 -2.33 3.46 13.87
CA LEU A 136 -3.68 3.99 14.13
C LEU A 136 -4.77 3.14 13.46
N VAL A 137 -4.43 2.49 12.36
CA VAL A 137 -5.34 1.60 11.63
C VAL A 137 -5.09 0.13 11.99
N GLY A 138 -4.04 -0.18 12.74
CA GLY A 138 -3.65 -1.55 13.06
C GLY A 138 -2.94 -2.27 11.91
N GLY A 139 -2.18 -1.53 11.09
CA GLY A 139 -1.49 -2.08 9.93
C GLY A 139 -2.42 -2.48 8.78
N LEU A 140 -1.86 -3.14 7.76
CA LEU A 140 -2.60 -3.54 6.56
C LEU A 140 -3.81 -4.42 6.93
N GLY A 141 -3.66 -5.36 7.86
CA GLY A 141 -4.75 -6.23 8.30
C GLY A 141 -5.91 -5.46 8.93
N GLY A 142 -5.60 -4.44 9.74
CA GLY A 142 -6.62 -3.58 10.33
C GLY A 142 -7.29 -2.65 9.32
N ALA A 143 -6.56 -2.17 8.32
CA ALA A 143 -7.13 -1.40 7.20
C ALA A 143 -8.09 -2.25 6.36
N GLN A 144 -7.67 -3.48 6.08
CA GLN A 144 -8.46 -4.52 5.42
C GLN A 144 -9.73 -4.89 6.21
N ALA A 145 -9.61 -5.11 7.52
CA ALA A 145 -10.77 -5.44 8.37
C ALA A 145 -11.82 -4.31 8.42
N ARG A 146 -11.37 -3.05 8.30
CA ARG A 146 -12.25 -1.86 8.26
C ARG A 146 -12.77 -1.53 6.86
N GLY A 147 -12.43 -2.32 5.84
CA GLY A 147 -12.81 -2.06 4.46
C GLY A 147 -12.27 -0.74 3.93
N LEU A 148 -11.09 -0.30 4.41
CA LEU A 148 -10.51 0.95 3.91
C LEU A 148 -10.16 0.79 2.42
N PRO A 149 -10.51 1.79 1.58
CA PRO A 149 -10.17 1.75 0.17
C PRO A 149 -8.67 1.54 -0.03
N GLN A 150 -8.31 0.72 -1.02
CA GLN A 150 -6.93 0.49 -1.46
C GLN A 150 -6.03 -0.24 -0.44
N ALA A 151 -6.60 -0.87 0.60
CA ALA A 151 -5.86 -1.72 1.54
C ALA A 151 -5.40 -3.06 0.90
N GLY A 152 -4.48 -2.99 -0.05
CA GLY A 152 -3.94 -4.13 -0.78
C GLY A 152 -2.86 -3.73 -1.78
N ASP A 153 -2.46 -4.65 -2.66
CA ASP A 153 -1.42 -4.42 -3.66
C ASP A 153 -1.98 -4.54 -5.09
N TYR A 154 -2.96 -3.70 -5.41
CA TYR A 154 -3.54 -3.69 -6.75
C TYR A 154 -2.55 -3.36 -7.87
N TRP A 155 -1.47 -2.65 -7.56
CA TRP A 155 -0.46 -2.24 -8.54
C TRP A 155 0.56 -3.34 -8.85
N GLY A 156 0.32 -4.54 -8.32
CA GLY A 156 0.92 -5.77 -8.81
C GLY A 156 2.40 -5.93 -8.47
N ALA A 157 2.91 -5.23 -7.43
CA ALA A 157 4.26 -5.44 -6.96
C ALA A 157 4.48 -6.91 -6.52
N SER A 158 3.45 -7.52 -5.95
CA SER A 158 3.37 -8.88 -5.46
C SER A 158 3.20 -9.92 -6.55
N TYR A 159 2.56 -9.61 -7.68
CA TYR A 159 2.35 -10.59 -8.74
C TYR A 159 3.66 -11.20 -9.26
N ARG A 160 4.77 -10.45 -9.21
CA ARG A 160 6.09 -11.00 -9.56
C ARG A 160 6.50 -12.16 -8.64
N GLN A 161 6.18 -12.09 -7.35
CA GLN A 161 6.46 -13.17 -6.40
C GLN A 161 5.51 -14.35 -6.62
N GLY A 162 4.24 -14.08 -6.93
CA GLY A 162 3.28 -15.12 -7.27
C GLY A 162 3.65 -15.90 -8.52
N LEU A 163 4.06 -15.22 -9.59
CA LEU A 163 4.53 -15.86 -10.83
C LEU A 163 5.78 -16.72 -10.60
N ALA A 164 6.72 -16.24 -9.78
CA ALA A 164 7.91 -17.00 -9.42
C ALA A 164 7.54 -18.26 -8.61
N TRP A 165 6.62 -18.12 -7.65
CA TRP A 165 6.13 -19.25 -6.86
C TRP A 165 5.42 -20.28 -7.74
N LEU A 166 4.51 -19.85 -8.62
CA LEU A 166 3.80 -20.73 -9.55
C LEU A 166 4.76 -21.48 -10.47
N SER A 167 5.75 -20.79 -11.02
CA SER A 167 6.75 -21.44 -11.88
C SER A 167 7.53 -22.55 -11.15
N ALA A 168 7.78 -22.36 -9.85
CA ALA A 168 8.51 -23.33 -9.03
C ALA A 168 7.64 -24.46 -8.45
N HIS A 169 6.34 -24.24 -8.23
CA HIS A 169 5.50 -25.16 -7.44
C HIS A 169 4.25 -25.67 -8.15
N ALA A 170 3.77 -24.99 -9.20
CA ALA A 170 2.55 -25.41 -9.90
C ALA A 170 2.80 -26.70 -10.69
N GLU A 171 1.79 -27.58 -10.75
CA GLU A 171 1.92 -28.82 -11.53
C GLU A 171 2.10 -28.52 -13.03
N PRO A 172 2.73 -29.43 -13.79
CA PRO A 172 2.89 -29.28 -15.23
C PRO A 172 1.57 -29.11 -15.97
N GLY A 173 1.53 -28.21 -16.97
CA GLY A 173 0.35 -27.99 -17.81
C GLY A 173 -0.84 -27.33 -17.10
N SER A 174 -0.60 -26.73 -15.93
CA SER A 174 -1.62 -26.04 -15.13
C SER A 174 -2.10 -24.74 -15.79
N ALA A 175 -3.25 -24.24 -15.35
CA ALA A 175 -3.78 -22.95 -15.78
C ALA A 175 -3.70 -21.91 -14.66
N LEU A 176 -3.50 -20.65 -15.03
CA LEU A 176 -3.46 -19.51 -14.12
C LEU A 176 -4.63 -18.56 -14.41
N ALA A 177 -5.43 -18.32 -13.38
CA ALA A 177 -6.50 -17.34 -13.33
C ALA A 177 -6.08 -16.13 -12.49
N VAL A 178 -6.20 -14.92 -13.04
CA VAL A 178 -5.92 -13.67 -12.32
C VAL A 178 -7.16 -12.77 -12.37
N PRO A 179 -8.00 -12.75 -11.32
CA PRO A 179 -9.28 -12.03 -11.36
C PRO A 179 -9.16 -10.50 -11.17
N ILE A 180 -7.99 -10.00 -10.75
CA ILE A 180 -7.77 -8.58 -10.46
C ILE A 180 -6.51 -8.11 -11.18
N ALA A 181 -6.59 -7.05 -11.98
CA ALA A 181 -5.44 -6.49 -12.71
C ALA A 181 -4.70 -7.51 -13.61
N GLU A 182 -5.42 -8.46 -14.23
CA GLU A 182 -4.83 -9.48 -15.11
C GLU A 182 -3.91 -8.92 -16.19
N HIS A 183 -4.27 -7.77 -16.76
CA HIS A 183 -3.49 -7.10 -17.78
C HIS A 183 -2.05 -6.81 -17.33
N ALA A 184 -1.82 -6.46 -16.06
CA ALA A 184 -0.48 -6.27 -15.52
C ALA A 184 0.32 -7.58 -15.50
N VAL A 185 -0.35 -8.70 -15.19
CA VAL A 185 0.25 -10.04 -15.24
C VAL A 185 0.54 -10.47 -16.68
N ARG A 186 -0.40 -10.24 -17.62
CA ARG A 186 -0.23 -10.56 -19.05
C ARG A 186 1.02 -9.93 -19.65
N LEU A 187 1.37 -8.71 -19.25
CA LEU A 187 2.56 -8.01 -19.76
C LEU A 187 3.86 -8.69 -19.36
N VAL A 188 3.91 -9.35 -18.19
CA VAL A 188 5.16 -9.90 -17.63
C VAL A 188 5.22 -11.43 -17.65
N ALA A 189 4.08 -12.10 -17.75
CA ALA A 189 3.98 -13.57 -17.73
C ALA A 189 4.85 -14.25 -18.80
N PRO A 190 4.93 -13.78 -20.06
CA PRO A 190 5.76 -14.44 -21.08
C PRO A 190 7.24 -14.59 -20.73
N VAL A 191 7.75 -13.74 -19.83
CA VAL A 191 9.16 -13.74 -19.40
C VAL A 191 9.34 -14.32 -17.99
N ARG A 192 8.28 -14.34 -17.17
CA ARG A 192 8.37 -14.68 -15.73
C ARG A 192 7.62 -15.94 -15.33
N LEU A 193 6.71 -16.42 -16.15
CA LEU A 193 5.93 -17.61 -15.89
C LEU A 193 6.50 -18.77 -16.70
N ARG A 194 6.53 -19.96 -16.10
CA ARG A 194 6.89 -21.19 -16.80
C ARG A 194 5.99 -21.39 -18.03
N ALA A 195 6.59 -21.79 -19.15
CA ALA A 195 5.94 -21.75 -20.47
C ALA A 195 4.74 -22.72 -20.64
N ASP A 196 4.65 -23.74 -19.80
CA ASP A 196 3.55 -24.72 -19.77
C ASP A 196 2.36 -24.26 -18.90
N ILE A 197 2.46 -23.12 -18.20
CA ILE A 197 1.36 -22.59 -17.40
C ILE A 197 0.53 -21.62 -18.25
N ASP A 198 -0.72 -22.01 -18.51
CA ASP A 198 -1.61 -21.24 -19.37
C ASP A 198 -2.30 -20.08 -18.60
N LEU A 199 -1.95 -18.84 -18.92
CA LEU A 199 -2.63 -17.66 -18.38
C LEU A 199 -3.99 -17.43 -19.06
N LEU A 200 -5.07 -17.70 -18.34
CA LEU A 200 -6.44 -17.64 -18.85
C LEU A 200 -6.93 -16.19 -19.04
N PRO A 201 -7.64 -15.87 -20.14
CA PRO A 201 -8.29 -14.58 -20.34
C PRO A 201 -9.57 -14.49 -19.52
N LEU A 202 -9.49 -13.84 -18.36
CA LEU A 202 -10.60 -13.70 -17.42
C LEU A 202 -11.18 -12.28 -17.39
N THR A 203 -10.32 -11.28 -17.43
CA THR A 203 -10.62 -9.86 -17.23
C THR A 203 -9.79 -8.99 -18.16
N SER A 204 -10.20 -7.73 -18.31
CA SER A 204 -9.41 -6.70 -18.98
C SER A 204 -9.61 -5.34 -18.29
N PRO A 205 -8.77 -4.32 -18.55
CA PRO A 205 -9.01 -2.97 -18.02
C PRO A 205 -10.41 -2.43 -18.38
N ALA A 206 -10.94 -2.81 -19.54
CA ALA A 206 -12.26 -2.42 -20.01
C ALA A 206 -13.41 -3.30 -19.45
N ARG A 207 -13.10 -4.48 -18.90
CA ARG A 207 -14.06 -5.46 -18.37
C ARG A 207 -13.50 -6.08 -17.09
N PRO A 208 -13.63 -5.41 -15.93
CA PRO A 208 -13.07 -5.89 -14.67
C PRO A 208 -13.89 -7.02 -14.04
N GLY A 209 -15.15 -7.20 -14.43
CA GLY A 209 -15.99 -8.31 -13.97
C GLY A 209 -15.75 -9.61 -14.73
N ILE A 210 -15.99 -10.75 -14.06
CA ILE A 210 -15.94 -12.09 -14.65
C ILE A 210 -17.39 -12.54 -14.93
N PRO A 211 -17.80 -12.69 -16.20
CA PRO A 211 -19.15 -13.15 -16.54
C PRO A 211 -19.41 -14.58 -16.03
N PRO A 212 -20.65 -14.92 -15.62
CA PRO A 212 -20.98 -16.26 -15.13
C PRO A 212 -20.55 -17.41 -16.08
N PRO A 213 -20.75 -17.33 -17.41
CA PRO A 213 -20.32 -18.41 -18.31
C PRO A 213 -18.80 -18.66 -18.31
N LEU A 214 -18.00 -17.62 -18.05
CA LEU A 214 -16.55 -17.75 -17.98
C LEU A 214 -16.11 -18.38 -16.66
N LEU A 215 -16.82 -18.07 -15.58
CA LEU A 215 -16.63 -18.70 -14.28
C LEU A 215 -16.99 -20.20 -14.32
N ASP A 216 -18.10 -20.56 -14.98
CA ASP A 216 -18.50 -21.96 -15.16
C ASP A 216 -17.44 -22.75 -15.95
N ARG A 217 -16.90 -22.17 -17.02
CA ARG A 217 -15.79 -22.76 -17.79
C ARG A 217 -14.54 -22.94 -16.94
N LEU A 218 -14.21 -21.99 -16.07
CA LEU A 218 -13.06 -22.09 -15.18
C LEU A 218 -13.19 -23.27 -14.22
N PHE A 219 -14.38 -23.47 -13.63
CA PHE A 219 -14.65 -24.60 -12.75
C PHE A 219 -14.68 -25.93 -13.51
N ALA A 220 -15.23 -25.98 -14.72
CA ALA A 220 -15.17 -27.17 -15.56
C ALA A 220 -13.72 -27.52 -15.93
N LEU A 221 -12.88 -26.51 -16.23
CA LEU A 221 -11.47 -26.71 -16.53
C LEU A 221 -10.71 -27.29 -15.33
N ALA A 222 -11.04 -26.88 -14.11
CA ALA A 222 -10.43 -27.42 -12.89
C ALA A 222 -10.64 -28.94 -12.73
N ALA A 223 -11.70 -29.50 -13.34
CA ALA A 223 -11.93 -30.94 -13.37
C ALA A 223 -11.02 -31.70 -14.35
N ALA A 224 -10.56 -31.02 -15.40
CA ALA A 224 -9.70 -31.61 -16.42
C ALA A 224 -8.21 -31.44 -16.11
N ARG A 225 -7.82 -30.33 -15.46
CA ARG A 225 -6.42 -30.03 -15.13
C ARG A 225 -6.30 -29.08 -13.93
N PRO A 226 -5.12 -28.97 -13.29
CA PRO A 226 -4.91 -28.03 -12.19
C PRO A 226 -5.14 -26.58 -12.62
N VAL A 227 -5.92 -25.84 -11.83
CA VAL A 227 -6.18 -24.40 -12.05
C VAL A 227 -5.84 -23.64 -10.78
N TYR A 228 -4.93 -22.69 -10.90
CA TYR A 228 -4.52 -21.78 -9.83
C TYR A 228 -5.19 -20.42 -9.99
N VAL A 229 -5.66 -19.83 -8.90
CA VAL A 229 -6.18 -18.47 -8.84
C VAL A 229 -5.21 -17.60 -8.05
N MET A 230 -4.57 -16.64 -8.71
CA MET A 230 -3.66 -15.69 -8.06
C MET A 230 -4.35 -14.33 -7.96
N THR A 231 -4.60 -13.86 -6.73
CA THR A 231 -5.37 -12.64 -6.49
C THR A 231 -4.79 -11.79 -5.38
N VAL A 232 -4.91 -10.47 -5.55
CA VAL A 232 -4.68 -9.48 -4.51
C VAL A 232 -6.02 -9.03 -3.93
N ARG A 233 -5.99 -8.40 -2.75
CA ARG A 233 -7.21 -7.83 -2.17
C ARG A 233 -7.54 -6.48 -2.81
N ARG A 234 -8.76 -6.37 -3.34
CA ARG A 234 -9.32 -5.13 -3.86
C ARG A 234 -10.85 -5.18 -3.77
N ASP A 235 -11.38 -4.66 -2.66
CA ASP A 235 -12.79 -4.84 -2.30
C ASP A 235 -13.75 -4.14 -3.29
N ASP A 236 -13.34 -3.03 -3.93
CA ASP A 236 -14.12 -2.36 -4.97
C ASP A 236 -14.20 -3.14 -6.30
N TRP A 237 -13.29 -4.10 -6.52
CA TRP A 237 -13.23 -4.96 -7.72
C TRP A 237 -13.54 -6.41 -7.40
N ASP A 238 -14.04 -6.67 -6.20
CA ASP A 238 -14.33 -8.00 -5.71
C ASP A 238 -15.43 -8.68 -6.56
N ASN A 239 -15.18 -9.92 -6.96
CA ASN A 239 -16.04 -10.68 -7.85
C ASN A 239 -16.33 -12.09 -7.32
N ALA A 240 -17.17 -12.84 -8.02
CA ALA A 240 -17.59 -14.16 -7.58
C ALA A 240 -16.41 -15.13 -7.39
N LEU A 241 -15.36 -15.02 -8.22
CA LEU A 241 -14.18 -15.89 -8.09
C LEU A 241 -13.34 -15.53 -6.86
N THR A 242 -13.10 -14.24 -6.61
CA THR A 242 -12.33 -13.79 -5.44
C THR A 242 -13.05 -14.09 -4.12
N ARG A 243 -14.38 -13.91 -4.07
CA ARG A 243 -15.20 -14.34 -2.92
C ARG A 243 -15.15 -15.83 -2.70
N PHE A 244 -15.39 -16.61 -3.76
CA PHE A 244 -15.33 -18.06 -3.69
C PHE A 244 -13.98 -18.54 -3.11
N CYS A 245 -12.86 -18.01 -3.63
CA CYS A 245 -11.54 -18.38 -3.13
C CYS A 245 -11.34 -18.00 -1.66
N ARG A 246 -11.72 -16.79 -1.26
CA ARG A 246 -11.53 -16.30 0.11
C ARG A 246 -12.43 -17.00 1.13
N ASP A 247 -13.66 -17.32 0.75
CA ASP A 247 -14.68 -17.82 1.68
C ASP A 247 -14.71 -19.35 1.76
N ARG A 248 -14.22 -20.03 0.72
CA ARG A 248 -14.34 -21.50 0.58
C ARG A 248 -13.00 -22.23 0.50
N LEU A 249 -11.91 -21.54 0.20
CA LEU A 249 -10.60 -22.17 -0.02
C LEU A 249 -9.54 -21.66 0.97
N VAL A 250 -8.57 -22.52 1.24
CA VAL A 250 -7.32 -22.16 1.92
C VAL A 250 -6.27 -21.85 0.85
N PRO A 251 -5.54 -20.73 0.94
CA PRO A 251 -4.50 -20.42 -0.03
C PRO A 251 -3.36 -21.45 0.04
N VAL A 252 -2.89 -21.90 -1.12
CA VAL A 252 -1.69 -22.74 -1.24
C VAL A 252 -0.40 -21.93 -1.09
N ALA A 253 -0.49 -20.61 -1.30
CA ALA A 253 0.58 -19.67 -1.00
C ALA A 253 -0.01 -18.31 -0.61
N GLU A 254 0.56 -17.66 0.39
CA GLU A 254 0.09 -16.37 0.86
C GLU A 254 1.26 -15.46 1.25
N TRP A 255 1.23 -14.21 0.80
CA TRP A 255 2.15 -13.17 1.21
C TRP A 255 1.43 -12.17 2.09
N ARG A 256 1.91 -12.03 3.32
CA ARG A 256 1.29 -11.15 4.33
C ARG A 256 2.24 -10.06 4.77
N ARG A 257 1.70 -8.88 5.06
CA ARG A 257 2.42 -7.77 5.69
C ARG A 257 1.51 -7.11 6.71
N GLN A 258 2.07 -6.74 7.85
CA GLN A 258 1.34 -6.01 8.91
C GLN A 258 -0.04 -6.62 9.21
N GLY A 259 -0.09 -7.95 9.34
CA GLY A 259 -1.31 -8.72 9.62
C GLY A 259 -2.26 -8.95 8.44
N GLY A 260 -2.11 -8.24 7.33
CA GLY A 260 -2.99 -8.32 6.15
C GLY A 260 -2.41 -9.13 5.00
N THR A 261 -3.28 -9.61 4.12
CA THR A 261 -2.93 -10.37 2.91
C THR A 261 -2.60 -9.42 1.77
N VAL A 262 -1.39 -9.52 1.22
CA VAL A 262 -0.95 -8.76 0.04
C VAL A 262 -1.33 -9.51 -1.24
N LEU A 263 -0.99 -10.79 -1.29
CA LEU A 263 -1.23 -11.69 -2.42
C LEU A 263 -1.59 -13.07 -1.87
N ALA A 264 -2.54 -13.73 -2.51
CA ALA A 264 -2.88 -15.12 -2.24
C ALA A 264 -2.95 -15.91 -3.55
N ILE A 265 -2.52 -17.16 -3.49
CA ILE A 265 -2.69 -18.15 -4.55
C ILE A 265 -3.55 -19.26 -3.99
N TYR A 266 -4.58 -19.63 -4.72
CA TYR A 266 -5.49 -20.73 -4.42
C TYR A 266 -5.39 -21.77 -5.52
N ARG A 267 -5.71 -23.03 -5.20
CA ARG A 267 -5.89 -24.09 -6.18
C ARG A 267 -7.35 -24.47 -6.20
N LEU A 268 -8.00 -24.42 -7.37
CA LEU A 268 -9.40 -24.80 -7.48
C LEU A 268 -9.56 -26.31 -7.29
N PRO A 269 -10.64 -26.76 -6.63
CA PRO A 269 -10.92 -28.18 -6.48
C PRO A 269 -11.35 -28.79 -7.83
N PRO A 270 -10.97 -30.06 -8.11
CA PRO A 270 -11.27 -30.72 -9.38
C PRO A 270 -12.73 -31.15 -9.56
N ALA A 271 -13.60 -31.02 -8.55
CA ALA A 271 -15.01 -31.35 -8.69
C ALA A 271 -15.87 -30.42 -7.85
N GLY A 272 -16.82 -29.73 -8.49
CA GLY A 272 -18.14 -29.39 -7.94
C GLY A 272 -18.25 -28.66 -6.60
N GLY A 273 -17.17 -28.20 -5.99
CA GLY A 273 -17.22 -27.47 -4.72
C GLY A 273 -17.74 -26.06 -4.95
N ARG A 274 -19.04 -25.90 -5.16
CA ARG A 274 -19.73 -24.61 -5.01
C ARG A 274 -20.14 -24.45 -3.54
#